data_AF-A0A3C0TN01-F1
#
_entry.id   AF-A0A3C0TN01-F1
#
_cell.length_a   1.000
_cell.length_b   1.000
_cell.length_c   1.000
_cell.angle_alpha   90.00
_cell.angle_beta   90.00
_cell.angle_gamma   90.00
#
_symmetry.space_group_name_H-M   'P 1'
#
loop_
_entity.id
_entity.type
_entity.pdbx_description
1 polymer ?
#
loop_
_entity_poly.entity_id
_entity_poly.type
_entity_poly.pdbx_seq_one_letter_code
_entity_poly.pdbx_strand_id
1 'polypeptide(L)'
;MDDTKFGFEELQVWQKAVEFACRVIQMTGDIETDRKHFRLIENCEAAATSIAVNIAEGKGRYSKKEFVQYLYIARGSLFETITALIIFERSAWISKEQLNEMKQMGSEIGKMLISLIKSIKTNV
;
A
#
# COMPACT_ATOMS: atom_id res chain seq x y z
N MET A 1 -25.84 12.00 8.45
CA MET A 1 -24.91 10.91 8.06
C MET A 1 -24.52 11.19 6.63
N ASP A 2 -23.23 11.16 6.34
CA ASP A 2 -22.75 11.43 4.99
C ASP A 2 -23.08 10.22 4.10
N ASP A 3 -24.09 10.37 3.24
CA ASP A 3 -24.65 9.29 2.40
C ASP A 3 -23.71 8.88 1.24
N THR A 4 -22.50 9.44 1.19
CA THR A 4 -21.50 9.20 0.13
C THR A 4 -20.42 8.19 0.51
N LYS A 5 -20.46 7.60 1.71
CA LYS A 5 -19.38 6.75 2.20
C LYS A 5 -19.49 5.31 1.70
N PHE A 6 -18.45 4.80 1.05
CA PHE A 6 -18.43 3.41 0.60
C PHE A 6 -18.02 2.45 1.73
N GLY A 7 -18.63 1.26 1.78
CA GLY A 7 -18.40 0.29 2.86
C GLY A 7 -16.96 -0.26 2.96
N PHE A 8 -16.12 -0.12 1.93
CA PHE A 8 -14.70 -0.47 2.04
C PHE A 8 -13.90 0.55 2.86
N GLU A 9 -14.37 1.80 2.97
CA GLU A 9 -13.71 2.86 3.72
C GLU A 9 -13.73 2.63 5.24
N GLU A 10 -14.57 1.70 5.71
CA GLU A 10 -14.60 1.27 7.11
C GLU A 10 -13.46 0.30 7.47
N LEU A 11 -12.80 -0.28 6.46
CA LEU A 11 -11.68 -1.18 6.69
C LEU A 11 -10.47 -0.38 7.18
N GLN A 12 -10.07 -0.58 8.43
CA GLN A 12 -8.88 0.08 9.00
C GLN A 12 -7.61 -0.16 8.17
N VAL A 13 -7.47 -1.35 7.57
CA VAL A 13 -6.34 -1.68 6.69
C VAL A 13 -6.35 -0.84 5.41
N TRP A 14 -7.52 -0.49 4.89
CA TRP A 14 -7.65 0.40 3.73
C TRP A 14 -7.26 1.83 4.10
N GLN A 15 -7.74 2.34 5.24
CA GLN A 15 -7.41 3.69 5.72
C GLN A 15 -5.89 3.87 5.88
N LYS A 16 -5.23 2.89 6.50
CA LYS A 16 -3.76 2.88 6.63
C LYS A 16 -3.04 2.73 5.30
N ALA A 17 -3.58 1.95 4.36
CA ALA A 17 -3.01 1.83 3.02
C ALA A 17 -3.10 3.16 2.24
N VAL A 18 -4.20 3.91 2.38
CA VAL A 18 -4.33 5.25 1.80
C VAL A 18 -3.32 6.22 2.41
N GLU A 19 -3.21 6.25 3.74
CA GLU A 19 -2.23 7.10 4.42
C GLU A 19 -0.81 6.75 3.98
N PHE A 20 -0.47 5.46 3.91
CA PHE A 20 0.82 4.99 3.41
C PHE A 20 1.09 5.44 1.97
N ALA A 21 0.12 5.31 1.07
CA ALA A 21 0.27 5.77 -0.31
C ALA A 21 0.49 7.28 -0.40
N CYS A 22 -0.26 8.08 0.36
CA CYS A 22 -0.06 9.54 0.43
C CYS A 22 1.33 9.91 0.94
N ARG A 23 1.84 9.21 1.97
CA ARG A 23 3.20 9.42 2.49
C ARG A 23 4.27 9.06 1.47
N VAL A 24 4.09 7.97 0.72
CA VAL A 24 5.00 7.60 -0.37
C VAL A 24 5.04 8.71 -1.43
N ILE A 25 3.88 9.16 -1.93
CA ILE A 25 3.78 10.21 -2.95
C ILE A 25 4.45 11.52 -2.49
N GLN A 26 4.20 11.93 -1.24
CA GLN A 26 4.85 13.12 -0.68
C GLN A 26 6.38 12.96 -0.64
N MET A 27 6.85 11.85 -0.08
CA MET A 27 8.28 11.56 0.05
C MET A 27 8.98 11.46 -1.31
N THR A 28 8.34 10.87 -2.32
CA THR A 28 8.94 10.76 -3.67
C THR A 28 8.90 12.06 -4.45
N GLY A 29 7.94 12.96 -4.15
CA GLY A 29 7.88 14.30 -4.73
C GLY A 29 9.07 15.18 -4.36
N ASP A 30 9.69 14.94 -3.19
CA ASP A 30 10.85 15.69 -2.69
C ASP A 30 12.19 15.16 -3.21
N ILE A 31 12.21 14.11 -4.03
CA ILE A 31 13.45 13.50 -4.53
C ILE A 31 14.13 14.41 -5.56
N GLU A 32 15.35 14.84 -5.23
CA GLU A 32 16.23 15.61 -6.11
C GLU A 32 17.42 14.75 -6.57
N THR A 33 17.51 14.54 -7.89
CA THR A 33 18.55 13.73 -8.54
C THR A 33 18.95 14.40 -9.86
N ASP A 34 20.19 14.17 -10.31
CA ASP A 34 20.72 14.75 -11.57
C ASP A 34 19.82 14.45 -12.77
N ARG A 35 19.27 13.23 -12.83
CA ARG A 35 18.19 12.85 -13.74
C ARG A 35 16.96 12.50 -12.91
N LYS A 36 15.80 13.07 -13.21
CA LYS A 36 14.60 12.96 -12.35
C LYS A 36 14.00 11.55 -12.18
N HIS A 37 14.43 10.54 -12.92
CA HIS A 37 14.00 9.14 -12.73
C HIS A 37 12.47 8.90 -12.69
N PHE A 38 11.68 9.75 -13.36
CA PHE A 38 10.21 9.78 -13.28
C PHE A 38 9.54 8.41 -13.29
N ARG A 39 9.88 7.54 -14.26
CA ARG A 39 9.28 6.20 -14.36
C ARG A 39 9.49 5.33 -13.11
N LEU A 40 10.64 5.41 -12.45
CA LEU A 40 10.88 4.64 -11.22
C LEU A 40 10.04 5.19 -10.06
N ILE A 41 9.94 6.51 -9.97
CA ILE A 41 9.11 7.20 -8.97
C ILE A 41 7.64 6.88 -9.18
N GLU A 42 7.11 7.09 -10.39
CA GLU A 42 5.73 6.81 -10.76
C GLU A 42 5.35 5.34 -10.54
N ASN A 43 6.26 4.40 -10.84
CA ASN A 43 6.02 2.98 -10.56
C ASN A 43 5.94 2.69 -9.04
N CYS A 44 6.74 3.36 -8.23
CA CYS A 44 6.69 3.22 -6.77
C CYS A 44 5.37 3.78 -6.22
N GLU A 45 4.97 4.96 -6.68
CA GLU A 45 3.70 5.59 -6.32
C GLU A 45 2.51 4.73 -6.72
N ALA A 46 2.50 4.22 -7.96
CA ALA A 46 1.46 3.33 -8.46
C ALA A 46 1.38 2.04 -7.64
N ALA A 47 2.51 1.43 -7.27
CA ALA A 47 2.54 0.26 -6.40
C ALA A 47 1.98 0.58 -5.01
N ALA A 48 2.31 1.74 -4.43
CA ALA A 48 1.81 2.14 -3.12
C ALA A 48 0.28 2.35 -3.14
N THR A 49 -0.23 3.06 -4.15
CA THR A 49 -1.67 3.30 -4.35
C THR A 49 -2.41 1.98 -4.61
N SER A 50 -1.81 1.06 -5.36
CA SER A 50 -2.38 -0.26 -5.69
C SER A 50 -2.79 -1.06 -4.45
N ILE A 51 -2.14 -0.86 -3.30
CA ILE A 51 -2.49 -1.54 -2.04
C ILE A 51 -3.94 -1.20 -1.65
N ALA A 52 -4.28 0.09 -1.57
CA ALA A 52 -5.62 0.54 -1.20
C ALA A 52 -6.65 0.21 -2.27
N VAL A 53 -6.28 0.38 -3.55
CA VAL A 53 -7.13 0.05 -4.71
C VAL A 53 -7.54 -1.42 -4.68
N ASN A 54 -6.59 -2.34 -4.50
CA ASN A 54 -6.90 -3.77 -4.46
C ASN A 54 -7.74 -4.16 -3.22
N ILE A 55 -7.56 -3.51 -2.07
CA ILE A 55 -8.42 -3.74 -0.90
C ILE A 55 -9.88 -3.33 -1.22
N ALA A 56 -10.07 -2.15 -1.81
CA ALA A 56 -11.39 -1.64 -2.17
C ALA A 56 -12.06 -2.49 -3.26
N GLU A 57 -11.33 -2.79 -4.34
CA GLU A 57 -11.82 -3.61 -5.44
C GLU A 57 -12.19 -5.02 -4.96
N GLY A 58 -11.32 -5.64 -4.17
CA GLY A 58 -11.57 -6.96 -3.58
C GLY A 58 -12.81 -6.98 -2.70
N LYS A 59 -13.04 -5.93 -1.90
CA LYS A 59 -14.22 -5.80 -1.04
C LYS A 59 -15.52 -5.67 -1.85
N GLY A 60 -15.44 -5.14 -3.07
CA GLY A 60 -16.56 -5.06 -4.02
C GLY A 60 -16.83 -6.34 -4.82
N ARG A 61 -15.98 -7.37 -4.72
CA ARG A 61 -16.19 -8.65 -5.42
C ARG A 61 -17.28 -9.49 -4.75
N TYR A 62 -17.92 -10.35 -5.54
CA TYR A 62 -19.03 -11.18 -5.09
C TYR A 62 -18.59 -12.26 -4.09
N SER A 63 -17.47 -12.94 -4.35
CA SER A 63 -17.04 -14.07 -3.52
C SER A 63 -15.93 -13.72 -2.52
N LYS A 64 -15.97 -14.37 -1.36
CA LYS A 64 -14.90 -14.32 -0.35
C LYS A 64 -13.54 -14.78 -0.92
N LYS A 65 -13.57 -15.74 -1.85
CA LYS A 65 -12.37 -16.27 -2.52
C LYS A 65 -11.68 -15.20 -3.38
N GLU A 66 -12.46 -14.45 -4.17
CA GLU A 66 -11.93 -13.31 -4.94
C GLU A 66 -11.39 -12.24 -4.01
N PHE A 67 -12.13 -11.87 -2.94
CA PHE A 67 -11.63 -10.86 -2.01
C PHE A 67 -10.26 -11.24 -1.44
N VAL A 68 -10.09 -12.50 -1.02
CA VAL A 68 -8.79 -13.02 -0.56
C VAL A 68 -7.70 -12.89 -1.62
N GLN A 69 -7.99 -13.16 -2.90
CA GLN A 69 -7.03 -13.00 -3.99
C GLN A 69 -6.57 -11.54 -4.12
N TYR A 70 -7.50 -10.58 -4.11
CA TYR A 70 -7.18 -9.15 -4.14
C TYR A 70 -6.35 -8.70 -2.93
N LEU A 71 -6.61 -9.24 -1.74
CA LEU A 71 -5.79 -8.94 -0.56
C LEU A 71 -4.35 -9.47 -0.69
N TYR A 72 -4.14 -10.59 -1.40
CA TYR A 72 -2.79 -11.05 -1.72
C TYR A 72 -2.10 -10.15 -2.76
N ILE A 73 -2.83 -9.62 -3.74
CA ILE A 73 -2.30 -8.64 -4.69
C ILE A 73 -1.89 -7.36 -3.96
N ALA A 74 -2.74 -6.84 -3.07
CA ALA A 74 -2.42 -5.69 -2.22
C ALA A 74 -1.13 -5.91 -1.41
N ARG A 75 -0.95 -7.13 -0.85
CA ARG A 75 0.29 -7.50 -0.15
C ARG A 75 1.51 -7.57 -1.07
N GLY A 76 1.32 -8.02 -2.32
CA GLY A 76 2.35 -7.98 -3.36
C GLY A 76 2.81 -6.56 -3.65
N SER A 77 1.87 -5.65 -3.91
CA SER A 77 2.17 -4.23 -4.17
C SER A 77 2.83 -3.52 -2.98
N LEU A 78 2.49 -3.92 -1.75
CA LEU A 78 3.20 -3.46 -0.54
C LEU A 78 4.69 -3.86 -0.58
N PHE A 79 5.00 -5.10 -0.96
CA PHE A 79 6.38 -5.56 -1.04
C PHE A 79 7.16 -4.91 -2.18
N GLU A 80 6.51 -4.67 -3.32
CA GLU A 80 7.08 -3.89 -4.42
C GLU A 80 7.44 -2.48 -3.98
N THR A 81 6.51 -1.79 -3.28
CA THR A 81 6.73 -0.45 -2.75
C THR A 81 7.92 -0.42 -1.79
N ILE A 82 7.95 -1.30 -0.77
CA ILE A 82 9.05 -1.34 0.19
C ILE A 82 10.38 -1.67 -0.49
N THR A 83 10.37 -2.51 -1.52
CA THR A 83 11.57 -2.84 -2.29
C THR A 83 12.09 -1.62 -3.05
N ALA A 84 11.22 -0.88 -3.72
CA ALA A 84 11.58 0.36 -4.40
C ALA A 84 12.17 1.40 -3.41
N LEU A 85 11.57 1.57 -2.24
CA LEU A 85 12.08 2.48 -1.21
C LEU A 85 13.45 2.06 -0.67
N ILE A 86 13.72 0.76 -0.52
CA ILE A 86 15.06 0.27 -0.18
C ILE A 86 16.07 0.64 -1.27
N ILE A 87 15.68 0.55 -2.55
CA ILE A 87 16.56 0.95 -3.67
C ILE A 87 16.80 2.46 -3.63
N PHE A 88 15.77 3.27 -3.36
CA PHE A 88 15.89 4.73 -3.27
C PHE A 88 16.82 5.14 -2.11
N GLU A 89 16.71 4.49 -0.95
CA GLU A 89 17.62 4.73 0.18
C GLU A 89 19.07 4.37 -0.16
N ARG A 90 19.30 3.20 -0.78
CA ARG A 90 20.64 2.79 -1.23
C ARG A 90 21.22 3.70 -2.31
N SER A 91 20.36 4.37 -3.05
CA SER A 91 20.74 5.38 -4.06
C SER A 91 20.90 6.77 -3.44
N ALA A 92 20.75 6.91 -2.12
CA ALA A 92 20.77 8.15 -1.37
C ALA A 92 19.70 9.17 -1.78
N TRP A 93 18.56 8.72 -2.32
CA TRP A 93 17.44 9.59 -2.70
C TRP A 93 16.49 9.87 -1.54
N ILE A 94 16.44 8.97 -0.56
CA ILE A 94 15.71 9.14 0.69
C ILE A 94 16.63 8.74 1.86
N SER A 95 16.35 9.26 3.04
CA SER A 95 17.08 8.92 4.25
C SER A 95 16.71 7.55 4.80
N LYS A 96 17.56 7.03 5.68
CA LYS A 96 17.30 5.78 6.40
C LYS A 96 16.12 5.92 7.36
N GLU A 97 15.90 7.11 7.91
CA GLU A 97 14.79 7.44 8.80
C GLU A 97 13.47 7.37 8.02
N GLN A 98 13.42 8.00 6.83
CA GLN A 98 12.26 7.92 5.92
C GLN A 98 11.96 6.46 5.54
N LEU A 99 12.97 5.67 5.19
CA LEU A 99 12.78 4.24 4.91
C LEU A 99 12.23 3.46 6.12
N ASN A 100 12.73 3.74 7.32
CA ASN A 100 12.30 3.05 8.53
C ASN A 100 10.85 3.38 8.88
N GLU A 101 10.43 4.64 8.73
CA GLU A 101 9.04 5.06 8.89
C GLU A 101 8.13 4.28 7.93
N MET A 102 8.47 4.23 6.64
CA MET A 102 7.69 3.51 5.65
C MET A 102 7.65 1.99 5.92
N LYS A 103 8.75 1.41 6.39
CA LYS A 103 8.78 0.00 6.82
C LYS A 103 7.89 -0.27 8.04
N GLN A 104 7.82 0.66 8.99
CA GLN A 104 6.94 0.54 10.16
C GLN A 104 5.48 0.50 9.72
N MET A 105 5.05 1.47 8.92
CA MET A 105 3.69 1.54 8.36
C MET A 105 3.37 0.31 7.51
N GLY A 106 4.28 -0.06 6.61
CA GLY A 106 4.13 -1.24 5.76
C GLY A 106 4.04 -2.54 6.54
N SER A 107 4.83 -2.72 7.61
CA SER A 107 4.76 -3.90 8.47
C SER A 107 3.40 -4.03 9.16
N GLU A 108 2.83 -2.92 9.61
CA GLU A 108 1.49 -2.89 10.20
C GLU A 108 0.43 -3.31 9.17
N ILE A 109 0.42 -2.68 8.00
CA ILE A 109 -0.50 -3.02 6.89
C ILE A 109 -0.38 -4.50 6.52
N GLY A 110 0.85 -5.01 6.38
CA GLY A 110 1.10 -6.41 6.05
C GLY A 110 0.51 -7.39 7.08
N LYS A 111 0.62 -7.07 8.38
CA LYS A 111 -0.01 -7.87 9.45
C LYS A 111 -1.53 -7.81 9.36
N MET A 112 -2.11 -6.63 9.13
CA MET A 112 -3.56 -6.45 9.00
C MET A 112 -4.13 -7.20 7.80
N LEU A 113 -3.45 -7.16 6.64
CA LEU A 113 -3.84 -7.92 5.46
C LEU A 113 -3.87 -9.43 5.75
N ILE A 114 -2.85 -9.96 6.43
CA ILE A 114 -2.79 -11.38 6.79
C ILE A 114 -3.92 -11.73 7.77
N SER A 115 -4.16 -10.91 8.79
CA SER A 115 -5.24 -11.13 9.75
C SER A 115 -6.62 -11.11 9.08
N LEU A 116 -6.86 -10.17 8.16
CA LEU A 116 -8.09 -10.10 7.38
C LEU A 116 -8.28 -11.32 6.48
N ILE A 117 -7.23 -11.74 5.76
CA ILE A 117 -7.25 -12.95 4.93
C ILE A 117 -7.61 -14.18 5.77
N LYS A 118 -7.00 -14.35 6.95
CA LYS A 118 -7.30 -15.45 7.87
C LYS A 118 -8.76 -15.41 8.33
N SER A 119 -9.24 -14.24 8.77
CA SER A 119 -10.62 -14.05 9.21
C SER A 119 -11.63 -14.41 8.12
N ILE A 120 -11.38 -14.00 6.88
CA ILE A 120 -12.28 -14.32 5.76
C ILE A 120 -12.27 -15.83 5.49
N LYS A 121 -11.09 -16.46 5.45
CA LYS A 121 -10.97 -17.91 5.18
C LYS A 121 -11.58 -18.80 6.26
N THR A 122 -11.50 -18.41 7.53
CA THR A 122 -12.12 -19.16 8.64
C THR A 122 -13.65 -19.07 8.63
N ASN A 123 -14.19 -17.99 8.07
CA ASN A 123 -15.63 -17.76 7.95
C ASN A 123 -16.21 -18.24 6.61
N VAL A 124 -15.51 -19.13 5.88
CA VAL A 124 -15.98 -19.77 4.63
C VAL A 124 -16.40 -21.20 4.92
#